data_AF-A0AA94L037-F1
#
_entry.id   AF-A0AA94L037-F1
#
_cell.length_a   1.000
_cell.length_b   1.000
_cell.length_c   1.000
_cell.angle_alpha   90.00
_cell.angle_beta   90.00
_cell.angle_gamma   90.00
#
_symmetry.space_group_name_H-M   'P 1'
#
loop_
_entity.id
_entity.type
_entity.pdbx_description
1 polymer ?
#
loop_
_entity_poly.entity_id
_entity_poly.type
_entity_poly.pdbx_seq_one_letter_code
_entity_poly.pdbx_strand_id
1 'polypeptide(L)'
;MDEPTSDDDQLLAEFRNTPTPRSGQPWAEEDFAAIMQACRSGATIEQIARRIGRTPTSLPMQIRRMLPLEERQLTAELALPRLRQLDEHGDYDWLAAMAQREQTAWERSQETRAEQRSRGIEALSDEHVLAIALVCVTSTVELPVDLRRELACALAQRGIEDQLASLAADAASDAVAQLSTARSRDFDWVPDGWAAAR
;
A
#
# COMPACT_ATOMS: atom_id res chain seq x y z
N MET A 1 -48.22 29.96 -17.98
CA MET A 1 -48.18 29.44 -16.61
C MET A 1 -46.74 29.62 -16.18
N ASP A 2 -46.45 30.65 -15.40
CA ASP A 2 -45.13 30.80 -14.78
C ASP A 2 -45.07 29.77 -13.65
N GLU A 3 -44.23 28.76 -13.81
CA GLU A 3 -43.90 27.87 -12.70
C GLU A 3 -43.21 28.70 -11.61
N PRO A 4 -43.67 28.63 -10.36
CA PRO A 4 -42.99 29.31 -9.27
C PRO A 4 -41.57 28.75 -9.18
N THR A 5 -40.59 29.61 -9.47
CA THR A 5 -39.17 29.32 -9.29
C THR A 5 -38.96 28.80 -7.87
N SER A 6 -38.36 27.62 -7.72
CA SER A 6 -38.11 27.01 -6.40
C SER A 6 -37.27 27.97 -5.56
N ASP A 7 -37.51 28.02 -4.25
CA ASP A 7 -36.75 28.88 -3.32
C ASP A 7 -35.23 28.60 -3.43
N ASP A 8 -34.86 27.35 -3.70
CA ASP A 8 -33.47 26.95 -3.96
C ASP A 8 -32.90 27.54 -5.26
N ASP A 9 -33.70 27.66 -6.32
CA ASP A 9 -33.27 28.27 -7.59
C ASP A 9 -33.01 29.78 -7.43
N GLN A 10 -33.83 30.44 -6.62
CA GLN A 10 -33.64 31.85 -6.28
C GLN A 10 -32.34 32.04 -5.48
N LEU A 11 -32.07 31.17 -4.49
CA LEU A 11 -30.81 31.19 -3.74
C LEU A 11 -29.59 30.98 -4.65
N LEU A 12 -29.65 30.02 -5.56
CA LEU A 12 -28.58 29.77 -6.53
C LEU A 12 -28.32 30.98 -7.43
N ALA A 13 -29.37 31.70 -7.86
CA ALA A 13 -29.23 32.92 -8.64
C ALA A 13 -28.56 34.05 -7.85
N GLU A 14 -28.88 34.21 -6.55
CA GLU A 14 -28.25 35.21 -5.68
C GLU A 14 -26.73 35.00 -5.55
N PHE A 15 -26.29 33.74 -5.42
CA PHE A 15 -24.87 33.38 -5.33
C PHE A 15 -24.07 33.67 -6.61
N ARG A 16 -24.70 33.65 -7.78
CA ARG A 16 -24.01 33.94 -9.05
C ARG A 16 -23.65 35.42 -9.18
N ASN A 17 -24.47 36.29 -8.60
CA ASN A 17 -24.35 37.73 -8.76
C ASN A 17 -23.62 38.43 -7.59
N THR A 18 -23.43 37.74 -6.46
CA THR A 18 -22.81 38.32 -5.26
C THR A 18 -21.60 37.49 -4.84
N PRO A 19 -20.38 38.07 -4.77
CA PRO A 19 -19.22 37.37 -4.25
C PRO A 19 -19.47 36.92 -2.81
N THR A 20 -19.22 35.65 -2.50
CA THR A 20 -19.39 35.15 -1.13
C THR A 20 -18.31 35.74 -0.21
N PRO A 21 -18.64 36.10 1.05
CA PRO A 21 -17.72 36.81 1.94
C PRO A 21 -16.41 36.06 2.22
N ARG A 22 -16.42 34.72 2.12
CA ARG A 22 -15.27 33.86 2.44
C ARG A 22 -14.77 33.07 1.22
N SER A 23 -15.00 33.55 0.01
CA SER A 23 -14.43 32.93 -1.19
C SER A 23 -12.89 32.86 -1.10
N GLY A 24 -12.30 31.71 -1.40
CA GLY A 24 -10.84 31.50 -1.40
C GLY A 24 -10.18 31.33 -0.02
N GLN A 25 -10.88 31.56 1.09
CA GLN A 25 -10.33 31.30 2.43
C GLN A 25 -10.23 29.79 2.70
N PRO A 26 -9.23 29.32 3.49
CA PRO A 26 -9.18 27.92 3.92
C PRO A 26 -10.43 27.54 4.73
N TRP A 27 -10.82 26.27 4.69
CA TRP A 27 -11.90 25.73 5.52
C TRP A 27 -11.40 25.54 6.94
N ALA A 28 -12.14 26.07 7.91
CA ALA A 28 -11.82 25.99 9.33
C ALA A 28 -12.76 25.02 10.04
N GLU A 29 -12.40 24.58 11.25
CA GLU A 29 -13.19 23.63 12.04
C GLU A 29 -14.64 24.13 12.27
N GLU A 30 -14.79 25.44 12.47
CA GLU A 30 -16.08 26.09 12.68
C GLU A 30 -17.01 25.95 11.47
N ASP A 31 -16.45 25.87 10.25
CA ASP A 31 -17.22 25.67 9.02
C ASP A 31 -17.87 24.28 9.04
N PHE A 32 -17.13 23.25 9.47
CA PHE A 32 -17.61 21.87 9.55
C PHE A 32 -18.62 21.69 10.70
N ALA A 33 -18.37 22.31 11.85
CA ALA A 33 -19.33 22.34 12.95
C ALA A 33 -20.66 22.99 12.53
N ALA A 34 -20.60 24.08 11.76
CA ALA A 34 -21.79 24.74 11.22
C ALA A 34 -22.53 23.88 10.19
N ILE A 35 -21.81 23.10 9.36
CA ILE A 35 -22.42 22.10 8.47
C ILE A 35 -23.19 21.06 9.30
N MET A 36 -22.59 20.47 10.33
CA MET A 36 -23.28 19.48 11.19
C MET A 36 -24.53 20.06 11.85
N GLN A 37 -24.44 21.27 12.39
CA GLN A 37 -25.60 21.93 12.99
C GLN A 37 -26.74 22.13 11.98
N ALA A 38 -26.41 22.51 10.74
CA ALA A 38 -27.41 22.71 9.69
C ALA A 38 -27.95 21.38 9.12
N CYS A 39 -27.15 20.31 9.13
CA CYS A 39 -27.59 18.95 8.80
C CYS A 39 -28.70 18.49 9.75
N ARG A 40 -28.54 18.72 11.06
CA ARG A 40 -29.53 18.39 12.10
C ARG A 40 -30.86 19.12 11.92
N SER A 41 -30.82 20.34 11.38
CA SER A 41 -32.03 21.10 11.06
C SER A 41 -32.64 20.74 9.70
N GLY A 42 -32.09 19.77 8.98
CA GLY A 42 -32.59 19.35 7.66
C GLY A 42 -32.30 20.34 6.52
N ALA A 43 -31.36 21.28 6.69
CA ALA A 43 -31.11 22.35 5.74
C ALA A 43 -30.56 21.86 4.38
N THR A 44 -30.99 22.45 3.27
CA THR A 44 -30.48 22.17 1.91
C THR A 44 -29.03 22.63 1.74
N ILE A 45 -28.34 22.19 0.67
CA ILE A 45 -26.95 22.59 0.40
C ILE A 45 -26.83 24.11 0.28
N GLU A 46 -27.79 24.75 -0.37
CA GLU A 46 -27.89 26.17 -0.62
C GLU A 46 -28.05 26.95 0.69
N GLN A 47 -28.92 26.46 1.58
CA GLN A 47 -29.13 27.04 2.90
C GLN A 47 -27.89 26.91 3.78
N ILE A 48 -27.22 25.75 3.77
CA ILE A 48 -25.96 25.54 4.50
C ILE A 48 -24.90 26.50 3.97
N ALA A 49 -24.71 26.56 2.65
CA ALA A 49 -23.73 27.43 1.99
C ALA A 49 -23.92 28.91 2.39
N ARG A 50 -25.18 29.38 2.39
CA ARG A 50 -25.54 30.75 2.79
C ARG A 50 -25.17 31.01 4.24
N ARG A 51 -25.49 30.08 5.14
CA ARG A 51 -25.22 30.20 6.58
C ARG A 51 -23.73 30.30 6.89
N ILE A 52 -22.90 29.53 6.20
CA ILE A 52 -21.44 29.52 6.42
C ILE A 52 -20.69 30.57 5.57
N GLY A 53 -21.38 31.26 4.66
CA GLY A 53 -20.79 32.26 3.77
C GLY A 53 -19.87 31.66 2.70
N ARG A 54 -20.18 30.45 2.20
CA ARG A 54 -19.45 29.73 1.14
C ARG A 54 -20.35 29.51 -0.07
N THR A 55 -19.77 29.04 -1.18
CA THR A 55 -20.54 28.72 -2.39
C THR A 55 -21.15 27.31 -2.31
N PRO A 56 -22.39 27.10 -2.81
CA PRO A 56 -22.99 25.77 -2.88
C PRO A 56 -22.13 24.75 -3.62
N THR A 57 -21.41 25.18 -4.66
CA THR A 57 -20.52 24.32 -5.46
C THR A 57 -19.32 23.76 -4.69
N SER A 58 -18.88 24.43 -3.63
CA SER A 58 -17.72 24.01 -2.82
C SER A 58 -18.08 23.02 -1.71
N LEU A 59 -19.36 22.99 -1.29
CA LEU A 59 -19.85 22.19 -0.18
C LEU A 59 -19.76 20.68 -0.41
N PRO A 60 -20.18 20.11 -1.55
CA PRO A 60 -20.26 18.66 -1.72
C PRO A 60 -18.94 17.94 -1.46
N MET A 61 -17.82 18.55 -1.85
CA MET A 61 -16.51 17.97 -1.57
C MET A 61 -16.20 17.95 -0.08
N GLN A 62 -16.56 19.00 0.67
CA GLN A 62 -16.33 19.05 2.11
C GLN A 62 -17.25 18.11 2.87
N ILE A 63 -18.53 18.02 2.50
CA ILE A 63 -19.47 17.05 3.08
C ILE A 63 -18.92 15.63 2.93
N ARG A 64 -18.41 15.26 1.75
CA ARG A 64 -17.79 13.93 1.55
C ARG A 64 -16.57 13.70 2.42
N ARG A 65 -15.76 14.72 2.71
CA ARG A 65 -14.61 14.57 3.63
C ARG A 65 -15.03 14.27 5.06
N MET A 66 -16.24 14.69 5.47
CA MET A 66 -16.80 14.41 6.78
C MET A 66 -17.39 13.01 6.91
N LEU A 67 -17.54 12.27 5.81
CA LEU A 67 -17.97 10.88 5.83
C LEU A 67 -16.83 9.94 6.24
N PRO A 68 -17.15 8.74 6.76
CA PRO A 68 -16.18 7.67 6.97
C PRO A 68 -15.42 7.39 5.67
N LEU A 69 -14.17 6.97 5.79
CA LEU A 69 -13.26 6.79 4.65
C LEU A 69 -13.87 5.92 3.55
N GLU A 70 -14.58 4.86 3.94
CA GLU A 70 -15.20 3.85 3.08
C GLU A 70 -16.45 4.37 2.36
N GLU A 71 -16.94 5.57 2.68
CA GLU A 71 -18.14 6.18 2.11
C GLU A 71 -17.86 7.49 1.36
N ARG A 72 -16.61 7.95 1.30
CA ARG A 72 -16.25 9.23 0.66
C ARG A 72 -16.44 9.25 -0.86
N GLN A 73 -16.60 8.09 -1.47
CA GLN A 73 -16.90 7.90 -2.90
C GLN A 73 -18.37 8.18 -3.26
N LEU A 74 -19.24 8.41 -2.29
CA LEU A 74 -20.64 8.76 -2.56
C LEU A 74 -20.75 9.99 -3.48
N THR A 75 -21.82 10.03 -4.27
CA THR A 75 -22.13 11.19 -5.12
C THR A 75 -22.51 12.39 -4.24
N ALA A 76 -22.40 13.60 -4.79
CA ALA A 76 -22.77 14.84 -4.10
C ALA A 76 -24.20 14.80 -3.52
N GLU A 77 -25.13 14.22 -4.28
CA GLU A 77 -26.55 14.10 -3.95
C GLU A 77 -26.80 13.16 -2.76
N LEU A 78 -25.98 12.11 -2.61
CA LEU A 78 -26.12 11.11 -1.54
C LEU A 78 -25.32 11.45 -0.28
N ALA A 79 -24.29 12.28 -0.41
CA ALA A 79 -23.39 12.60 0.69
C ALA A 79 -24.10 13.32 1.86
N LEU A 80 -24.96 14.31 1.57
CA LEU A 80 -25.69 15.05 2.61
C LEU A 80 -26.74 14.18 3.33
N PRO A 81 -27.63 13.44 2.62
CA PRO A 81 -28.52 12.48 3.26
C PRO A 81 -27.77 11.46 4.12
N ARG A 82 -26.62 10.95 3.64
CA ARG A 82 -25.83 9.99 4.40
C ARG A 82 -25.23 10.58 5.67
N LEU A 83 -24.68 11.79 5.59
CA LEU A 83 -24.16 12.49 6.76
C LEU A 83 -25.24 12.71 7.83
N ARG A 84 -26.48 13.01 7.42
CA ARG A 84 -27.62 13.12 8.34
C ARG A 84 -27.99 11.79 9.01
N GLN A 85 -27.93 10.69 8.26
CA GLN A 85 -28.17 9.35 8.83
C GLN A 85 -27.11 8.97 9.86
N LEU A 86 -25.83 9.29 9.59
CA LEU A 86 -24.75 9.03 10.54
C LEU A 86 -24.93 9.83 11.83
N ASP A 87 -25.39 11.07 11.74
CA ASP A 87 -25.61 11.98 12.88
C ASP A 87 -27.05 11.92 13.42
N GLU A 88 -27.82 10.86 13.12
CA GLU A 88 -29.23 10.72 13.57
C GLU A 88 -29.38 10.83 15.09
N HIS A 89 -28.39 10.35 15.84
CA HIS A 89 -28.35 10.41 17.31
C HIS A 89 -27.50 11.56 17.85
N GLY A 90 -26.90 12.38 16.98
CA GLY A 90 -26.08 13.53 17.36
C GLY A 90 -24.72 13.21 17.97
N ASP A 91 -24.30 11.94 17.91
CA ASP A 91 -23.06 11.41 18.48
C ASP A 91 -21.99 11.07 17.42
N TYR A 92 -22.23 11.40 16.16
CA TYR A 92 -21.29 11.15 15.08
C TYR A 92 -20.02 12.01 15.21
N ASP A 93 -18.88 11.35 15.41
CA ASP A 93 -17.57 11.98 15.47
C ASP A 93 -16.99 12.24 14.06
N TRP A 94 -17.48 13.31 13.46
CA TRP A 94 -17.02 13.77 12.14
C TRP A 94 -15.55 14.21 12.14
N LEU A 95 -14.98 14.60 13.28
CA LEU A 95 -13.55 14.96 13.39
C LEU A 95 -12.68 13.70 13.26
N ALA A 96 -13.04 12.62 13.96
CA ALA A 96 -12.39 11.33 13.80
C ALA A 96 -12.52 10.82 12.37
N ALA A 97 -13.71 10.94 11.77
CA ALA A 97 -13.92 10.57 10.37
C ALA A 97 -13.01 11.38 9.43
N MET A 98 -12.91 12.70 9.59
CA MET A 98 -12.02 13.56 8.79
C MET A 98 -10.54 13.23 8.96
N ALA A 99 -10.12 12.79 10.15
CA ALA A 99 -8.74 12.40 10.44
C ALA A 99 -8.35 11.07 9.74
N GLN A 100 -9.32 10.27 9.29
CA GLN A 100 -9.05 9.07 8.50
C GLN A 100 -8.43 9.46 7.16
N ARG A 101 -7.30 8.83 6.84
CA ARG A 101 -6.61 8.94 5.55
C ARG A 101 -6.49 7.56 4.92
N GLU A 102 -6.62 7.51 3.60
CA GLU A 102 -6.24 6.30 2.87
C GLU A 102 -4.75 6.06 3.07
N GLN A 103 -4.39 4.82 3.39
CA GLN A 103 -3.01 4.40 3.34
C GLN A 103 -2.53 4.45 1.89
N THR A 104 -1.43 5.16 1.67
CA THR A 104 -0.82 5.25 0.35
C THR A 104 -0.37 3.87 -0.12
N ALA A 105 -0.30 3.67 -1.44
CA ALA A 105 0.22 2.42 -2.00
C ALA A 105 1.65 2.11 -1.53
N TRP A 106 2.44 3.16 -1.27
CA TRP A 106 3.79 3.03 -0.71
C TRP A 106 3.77 2.52 0.73
N GLU A 107 2.90 3.06 1.59
CA GLU A 107 2.76 2.58 2.98
C GLU A 107 2.33 1.13 3.04
N ARG A 108 1.32 0.74 2.26
CA ARG A 108 0.90 -0.67 2.14
C ARG A 108 2.05 -1.57 1.72
N SER A 109 2.84 -1.13 0.74
CA SER A 109 4.02 -1.89 0.28
C SER A 109 5.10 -2.00 1.37
N GLN A 110 5.30 -0.96 2.18
CA GLN A 110 6.25 -1.02 3.31
C GLN A 110 5.77 -1.96 4.40
N GLU A 111 4.48 -1.98 4.70
CA GLU A 111 3.87 -2.90 5.65
C GLU A 111 4.02 -4.35 5.17
N THR A 112 3.71 -4.63 3.90
CA THR A 112 3.94 -5.96 3.31
C THR A 112 5.41 -6.38 3.39
N ARG A 113 6.35 -5.47 3.10
CA ARG A 113 7.79 -5.75 3.25
C ARG A 113 8.22 -5.95 4.69
N ALA A 114 7.59 -5.25 5.64
CA ALA A 114 7.86 -5.43 7.07
C ALA A 114 7.34 -6.81 7.53
N GLU A 115 6.15 -7.20 7.09
CA GLU A 115 5.58 -8.51 7.35
C GLU A 115 6.46 -9.62 6.75
N GLN A 116 6.87 -9.48 5.49
CA GLN A 116 7.80 -10.42 4.85
C GLN A 116 9.12 -10.54 5.64
N ARG A 117 9.68 -9.42 6.12
CA ARG A 117 10.87 -9.44 6.97
C ARG A 117 10.64 -10.14 8.31
N SER A 118 9.46 -9.98 8.91
CA SER A 118 9.13 -10.65 10.18
C SER A 118 8.96 -12.16 10.07
N ARG A 119 8.56 -12.66 8.89
CA ARG A 119 8.41 -14.10 8.62
C ARG A 119 9.73 -14.79 8.26
N GLY A 120 10.80 -14.03 8.00
CA GLY A 120 12.13 -14.58 7.72
C GLY A 120 12.14 -15.50 6.48
N ILE A 121 12.72 -16.69 6.61
CA ILE A 121 12.84 -17.68 5.53
C ILE A 121 11.46 -18.10 5.00
N GLU A 122 10.43 -18.11 5.84
CA GLU A 122 9.09 -18.55 5.45
C GLU A 122 8.44 -17.62 4.40
N ALA A 123 8.87 -16.36 4.30
CA ALA A 123 8.38 -15.42 3.29
C ALA A 123 9.06 -15.56 1.92
N LEU A 124 10.13 -16.35 1.83
CA LEU A 124 10.84 -16.55 0.57
C LEU A 124 10.06 -17.49 -0.35
N SER A 125 10.18 -17.29 -1.67
CA SER A 125 9.69 -18.26 -2.66
C SER A 125 10.50 -19.55 -2.60
N ASP A 126 9.95 -20.66 -3.11
CA ASP A 126 10.63 -21.96 -3.12
C ASP A 126 11.99 -21.88 -3.83
N GLU A 127 12.05 -21.14 -4.94
CA GLU A 127 13.29 -20.86 -5.68
C GLU A 127 14.36 -20.20 -4.78
N HIS A 128 14.00 -19.18 -4.00
CA HIS A 128 14.94 -18.51 -3.10
C HIS A 128 15.35 -19.40 -1.93
N VAL A 129 14.42 -20.19 -1.37
CA VAL A 129 14.74 -21.15 -0.31
C VAL A 129 15.72 -22.20 -0.82
N LEU A 130 15.48 -22.77 -2.00
CA LEU A 130 16.38 -23.74 -2.64
C LEU A 130 17.75 -23.14 -2.93
N ALA A 131 17.80 -21.92 -3.47
CA ALA A 131 19.07 -21.24 -3.75
C ALA A 131 19.90 -21.02 -2.47
N ILE A 132 19.27 -20.54 -1.39
CA ILE A 132 19.95 -20.38 -0.10
C ILE A 132 20.40 -21.73 0.44
N ALA A 133 19.54 -22.75 0.43
CA ALA A 133 19.87 -24.07 0.93
C ALA A 133 21.01 -24.73 0.12
N LEU A 134 21.02 -24.56 -1.21
CA LEU A 134 22.10 -25.05 -2.08
C LEU A 134 23.42 -24.38 -1.73
N VAL A 135 23.45 -23.05 -1.57
CA VAL A 135 24.64 -22.32 -1.11
C VAL A 135 25.08 -22.83 0.26
N CYS A 136 24.14 -23.13 1.17
CA CYS A 136 24.45 -23.67 2.49
C CYS A 136 25.11 -25.05 2.44
N VAL A 137 24.67 -25.92 1.53
CA VAL A 137 25.21 -27.28 1.36
C VAL A 137 26.55 -27.27 0.63
N THR A 138 26.75 -26.35 -0.31
CA THR A 138 27.95 -26.28 -1.15
C THR A 138 29.05 -25.40 -0.57
N SER A 139 28.71 -24.50 0.35
CA SER A 139 29.68 -23.64 1.05
C SER A 139 30.48 -24.42 2.09
N THR A 140 31.75 -24.03 2.26
CA THR A 140 32.62 -24.54 3.33
C THR A 140 32.45 -23.77 4.65
N VAL A 141 31.67 -22.69 4.64
CA VAL A 141 31.45 -21.85 5.83
C VAL A 141 30.44 -22.53 6.75
N GLU A 142 30.82 -22.69 8.03
CA GLU A 142 29.91 -23.22 9.04
C GLU A 142 28.77 -22.23 9.31
N LEU A 143 27.54 -22.70 9.15
CA LEU A 143 26.35 -21.90 9.38
C LEU A 143 25.83 -22.05 10.81
N PRO A 144 25.21 -20.98 11.36
CA PRO A 144 24.51 -21.06 12.63
C PRO A 144 23.50 -22.23 12.66
N VAL A 145 23.44 -22.94 13.78
CA VAL A 145 22.52 -24.09 13.96
C VAL A 145 21.07 -23.69 13.76
N ASP A 146 20.68 -22.51 14.22
CA ASP A 146 19.31 -22.00 14.10
C ASP A 146 18.91 -21.80 12.63
N LEU A 147 19.78 -21.20 11.82
CA LEU A 147 19.53 -21.01 10.39
C LEU A 147 19.39 -22.34 9.64
N ARG A 148 20.24 -23.33 9.96
CA ARG A 148 20.14 -24.68 9.38
C ARG A 148 18.81 -25.34 9.73
N ARG A 149 18.36 -25.20 10.99
CA ARG A 149 17.08 -25.74 11.45
C ARG A 149 15.90 -25.05 10.76
N GLU A 150 15.93 -23.73 10.65
CA GLU A 150 14.88 -22.96 9.96
C GLU A 150 14.78 -23.35 8.48
N LEU A 151 15.90 -23.45 7.78
CA LEU A 151 15.92 -23.91 6.38
C LEU A 151 15.41 -25.35 6.25
N ALA A 152 15.84 -26.26 7.13
CA ALA A 152 15.36 -27.65 7.11
C ALA A 152 13.84 -27.74 7.33
N CYS A 153 13.30 -26.99 8.30
CA CYS A 153 11.86 -26.91 8.53
C CYS A 153 11.12 -26.33 7.31
N ALA A 154 11.63 -25.25 6.72
CA ALA A 154 11.01 -24.63 5.55
C ALA A 154 11.00 -25.56 4.33
N LEU A 155 12.09 -26.29 4.07
CA LEU A 155 12.18 -27.28 2.99
C LEU A 155 11.19 -28.42 3.20
N ALA A 156 11.11 -28.97 4.42
CA ALA A 156 10.22 -30.08 4.76
C ALA A 156 8.73 -29.70 4.70
N GLN A 157 8.37 -28.51 5.20
CA GLN A 157 7.00 -28.02 5.12
C GLN A 157 6.52 -27.83 3.68
N ARG A 158 7.44 -27.54 2.75
CA ARG A 158 7.16 -27.30 1.34
C ARG A 158 7.31 -28.55 0.46
N GLY A 159 7.88 -29.64 0.99
CA GLY A 159 8.10 -30.88 0.27
C GLY A 159 9.07 -30.73 -0.91
N ILE A 160 10.09 -29.89 -0.76
CA ILE A 160 11.08 -29.57 -1.81
C ILE A 160 12.48 -30.12 -1.50
N GLU A 161 12.60 -31.06 -0.56
CA GLU A 161 13.91 -31.65 -0.21
C GLU A 161 14.54 -32.41 -1.38
N ASP A 162 13.72 -33.13 -2.16
CA ASP A 162 14.20 -33.89 -3.33
C ASP A 162 14.77 -32.96 -4.41
N GLN A 163 14.18 -31.77 -4.57
CA GLN A 163 14.68 -30.77 -5.51
C GLN A 163 16.04 -30.24 -5.06
N LEU A 164 16.22 -29.95 -3.77
CA LEU A 164 17.51 -29.57 -3.22
C LEU A 164 18.56 -30.67 -3.42
N ALA A 165 18.19 -31.93 -3.18
CA ALA A 165 19.09 -33.07 -3.36
C ALA A 165 19.56 -33.19 -4.82
N SER A 166 18.64 -33.03 -5.79
CA SER A 166 18.98 -33.00 -7.21
C SER A 166 19.94 -31.86 -7.55
N LEU A 167 19.60 -30.63 -7.14
CA LEU A 167 20.42 -29.44 -7.38
C LEU A 167 21.82 -29.57 -6.76
N ALA A 168 21.93 -30.15 -5.57
CA ALA A 168 23.21 -30.37 -4.91
C ALA A 168 24.06 -31.43 -5.64
N ALA A 169 23.43 -32.48 -6.16
CA ALA A 169 24.11 -33.52 -6.94
C ALA A 169 24.64 -32.95 -8.28
N ASP A 170 23.85 -32.12 -8.95
CA ASP A 170 24.25 -31.43 -10.19
C ASP A 170 25.42 -30.48 -9.91
N ALA A 171 25.32 -29.64 -8.87
CA ALA A 171 26.38 -28.71 -8.49
C ALA A 171 27.70 -29.42 -8.13
N ALA A 172 27.63 -30.56 -7.43
CA ALA A 172 28.81 -31.38 -7.12
C ALA A 172 29.43 -31.98 -8.39
N SER A 173 28.61 -32.46 -9.32
CA SER A 173 29.06 -33.02 -10.60
C SER A 173 29.77 -31.96 -11.44
N ASP A 174 29.22 -30.76 -11.51
CA ASP A 174 29.81 -29.62 -12.20
C ASP A 174 31.16 -29.23 -11.59
N ALA A 175 31.27 -29.19 -10.25
CA ALA A 175 32.52 -28.89 -9.57
C ALA A 175 33.62 -29.92 -9.88
N VAL A 176 33.29 -31.22 -9.93
CA VAL A 176 34.24 -32.28 -10.31
C VAL A 176 34.68 -32.15 -11.77
N ALA A 177 33.75 -31.83 -12.67
CA ALA A 177 34.06 -31.60 -14.09
C ALA A 177 35.00 -30.40 -14.28
N GLN A 178 34.78 -29.32 -13.54
CA GLN A 178 35.66 -28.14 -13.55
C GLN A 178 37.07 -28.47 -13.06
N LEU A 179 37.21 -29.20 -11.94
CA LEU A 179 38.52 -29.62 -11.42
C LEU A 179 39.24 -30.56 -12.39
N SER A 180 38.52 -31.49 -13.01
CA SER A 180 39.08 -32.39 -14.02
C SER A 180 39.58 -31.63 -15.24
N THR A 181 38.84 -30.61 -15.68
CA THR A 181 39.23 -29.74 -16.79
C THR A 181 40.45 -28.89 -16.45
N ALA A 182 40.51 -28.33 -15.23
CA ALA A 182 41.65 -27.56 -14.75
C ALA A 182 42.93 -28.41 -14.73
N ARG A 183 42.85 -29.65 -14.22
CA ARG A 183 43.96 -30.61 -14.21
C ARG A 183 44.51 -30.90 -15.61
N SER A 184 43.63 -31.08 -16.60
CA SER A 184 44.06 -31.35 -17.97
C SER A 184 44.73 -30.15 -18.64
N ARG A 185 44.36 -28.91 -18.27
CA ARG A 185 44.97 -27.69 -18.81
C ARG A 185 46.36 -27.42 -18.24
N ASP A 186 46.59 -27.70 -16.96
CA ASP A 186 47.90 -27.52 -16.33
C ASP A 186 48.95 -28.53 -16.84
N PHE A 187 48.51 -29.64 -17.47
CA PHE A 187 49.41 -30.64 -18.04
C PHE A 187 49.96 -30.29 -19.44
N ASP A 188 49.43 -29.24 -20.09
CA ASP A 188 49.94 -28.73 -21.38
C ASP A 188 51.09 -27.70 -21.22
N TRP A 189 51.56 -27.43 -19.99
CA TRP A 189 52.74 -26.59 -19.75
C TRP A 189 53.99 -27.43 -19.50
N VAL A 190 54.56 -28.01 -20.55
CA VAL A 190 56.00 -28.33 -20.59
C VAL A 190 56.66 -27.32 -21.51
N PRO A 191 57.49 -26.39 -21.00
CA PRO A 191 58.33 -25.61 -21.89
C PRO A 191 59.34 -26.56 -22.54
N ASP A 192 59.26 -26.73 -23.86
CA ASP A 192 60.18 -27.51 -24.71
C ASP A 192 61.67 -27.03 -24.66
N GLY A 193 62.07 -26.24 -23.67
CA GLY A 193 63.36 -25.55 -23.60
C GLY A 193 64.44 -26.17 -22.71
N TRP A 194 64.20 -27.27 -21.99
CA TRP A 194 65.17 -27.82 -21.02
C TRP A 194 66.04 -28.97 -21.56
N ALA A 195 66.13 -29.15 -22.88
CA ALA A 195 66.99 -30.14 -23.51
C ALA A 195 68.08 -29.52 -24.39
N ALA A 196 69.00 -28.73 -23.83
CA ALA A 196 70.37 -28.57 -24.36
C ALA A 196 71.26 -27.72 -23.45
N ALA A 197 71.93 -28.34 -22.49
CA ALA A 197 73.22 -27.87 -21.98
C ALA A 197 74.02 -29.06 -21.44
N ARG A 198 74.78 -29.72 -22.32
CA ARG A 198 75.99 -30.47 -21.99
C ARG A 198 77.15 -29.85 -22.74
#